data_AF-A0A2N5DVT2-F1
#
_entry.id   AF-A0A2N5DVT2-F1
#
_cell.length_a   1.000
_cell.length_b   1.000
_cell.length_c   1.000
_cell.angle_alpha   90.00
_cell.angle_beta   90.00
_cell.angle_gamma   90.00
#
_symmetry.space_group_name_H-M   'P 1'
#
loop_
_entity.id
_entity.type
_entity.pdbx_description
1 polymer ?
#
loop_
_entity_poly.entity_id
_entity_poly.type
_entity_poly.pdbx_seq_one_letter_code
_entity_poly.pdbx_strand_id
1 'polypeptide(L)'
;MLQRVWKKPHHLAAALSTLLLAFSAQAGKLSIVIDDVGYRLHNENQVLQMPLPVTVAILPNAPHSHEMAVKAHNQGREILIHMPMAPLSKQPLERDTLHPDMSSVEVSRIIRQAVANVPYAVGMNNHMGSAMTSSLPAMQNVMQALNSYHLFFLDSMTIGNSQATRAAAGTSVKVIKRRVFLDDVQNEAEIRRQFERAVQLARRNGSAIAIGHPHPSTIRVLQQMLPALPGDVVLVRPSDLLNEPSSAGSAGHPQAAPPPKAPKPAPAPAPRNPFRGVKMCKAKQPPQPVYADAMLAAIGESVLTSPGVQFIERQWQQWQALKLVPDTPASPASPASPASPASPASPASPASPASPA
;
A
#
# COMPACT_ATOMS: atom_id res chain seq x y z
N MET A 1 -42.64 -25.70 30.25
CA MET A 1 -42.72 -24.51 29.36
C MET A 1 -41.32 -23.99 28.98
N LEU A 2 -40.36 -24.88 28.70
CA LEU A 2 -39.02 -24.52 28.20
C LEU A 2 -38.52 -25.75 27.43
N GLN A 3 -38.48 -25.68 26.10
CA GLN A 3 -37.70 -26.50 25.16
C GLN A 3 -38.36 -26.40 23.78
N ARG A 4 -38.25 -25.24 23.11
CA ARG A 4 -38.69 -25.12 21.71
C ARG A 4 -38.07 -23.94 20.95
N VAL A 5 -36.80 -23.63 21.18
CA VAL A 5 -36.09 -22.57 20.44
C VAL A 5 -34.93 -23.11 19.56
N TRP A 6 -34.59 -24.39 19.65
CA TRP A 6 -33.40 -24.97 19.00
C TRP A 6 -33.72 -26.01 17.92
N LYS A 7 -34.51 -25.65 16.89
CA LYS A 7 -34.85 -26.58 15.78
C LYS A 7 -34.80 -25.98 14.37
N LYS A 8 -34.05 -24.91 14.14
CA LYS A 8 -33.87 -24.38 12.78
C LYS A 8 -32.39 -24.08 12.50
N PRO A 9 -31.66 -24.95 11.76
CA PRO A 9 -30.24 -24.76 11.46
C PRO A 9 -29.97 -23.45 10.70
N HIS A 10 -30.96 -22.91 9.99
CA HIS A 10 -30.88 -21.62 9.29
C HIS A 10 -30.74 -20.41 10.23
N HIS A 11 -31.26 -20.46 11.47
CA HIS A 11 -31.09 -19.36 12.43
C HIS A 11 -29.70 -19.35 13.08
N LEU A 12 -29.11 -20.54 13.28
CA LEU A 12 -27.72 -20.67 13.71
C LEU A 12 -26.76 -20.25 12.61
N ALA A 13 -26.99 -20.65 11.35
CA ALA A 13 -26.17 -20.22 10.22
C ALA A 13 -26.28 -18.71 9.96
N ALA A 14 -27.48 -18.13 10.09
CA ALA A 14 -27.69 -16.69 9.96
C ALA A 14 -27.03 -15.91 11.12
N ALA A 15 -27.15 -16.38 12.37
CA ALA A 15 -26.49 -15.77 13.52
C ALA A 15 -24.95 -15.90 13.46
N LEU A 16 -24.44 -17.03 12.97
CA LEU A 16 -23.00 -17.23 12.77
C LEU A 16 -22.47 -16.35 11.63
N SER A 17 -23.26 -16.18 10.55
CA SER A 17 -22.92 -15.30 9.43
C SER A 17 -22.98 -13.81 9.80
N THR A 18 -23.96 -13.39 10.60
CA THR A 18 -23.99 -12.01 11.12
C THR A 18 -22.92 -11.76 12.17
N LEU A 19 -22.54 -12.76 12.97
CA LEU A 19 -21.41 -12.67 13.90
C LEU A 19 -20.06 -12.58 13.16
N LEU A 20 -19.88 -13.33 12.07
CA LEU A 20 -18.69 -13.25 11.20
C LEU A 20 -18.61 -11.92 10.43
N LEU A 21 -19.75 -11.36 10.00
CA LEU A 21 -19.82 -10.03 9.39
C LEU A 21 -19.62 -8.88 10.40
N ALA A 22 -20.06 -9.06 11.65
CA ALA A 22 -19.88 -8.07 12.72
C ALA A 22 -18.45 -8.05 13.30
N PHE A 23 -17.67 -9.13 13.14
CA PHE A 23 -16.29 -9.22 13.62
C PHE A 23 -15.23 -8.77 12.61
N SER A 24 -15.63 -8.29 11.43
CA SER A 24 -14.70 -7.59 10.53
C SER A 24 -14.45 -6.15 11.01
N ALA A 25 -14.15 -5.98 12.30
CA ALA A 25 -13.47 -4.78 12.77
C ALA A 25 -12.02 -4.87 12.27
N GLN A 26 -11.80 -4.39 11.04
CA GLN A 26 -10.47 -4.32 10.46
C GLN A 26 -9.61 -3.42 11.37
N ALA A 27 -8.66 -4.02 12.09
CA ALA A 27 -7.75 -3.27 12.93
C ALA A 27 -7.00 -2.23 12.06
N GLY A 28 -6.89 -1.00 12.56
CA GLY A 28 -6.16 0.05 11.86
C GLY A 28 -4.69 -0.34 11.71
N LYS A 29 -4.14 -0.25 10.51
CA LYS A 29 -2.74 -0.61 10.24
C LYS A 29 -1.85 0.61 10.38
N LEU A 30 -0.98 0.63 11.39
CA LEU A 30 0.02 1.66 11.56
C LEU A 30 1.37 1.14 11.08
N SER A 31 2.02 1.88 10.17
CA SER A 31 3.41 1.62 9.80
C SER A 31 4.30 2.77 10.26
N ILE A 32 5.45 2.42 10.85
CA ILE A 32 6.46 3.37 11.32
C ILE A 32 7.75 3.13 10.55
N VAL A 33 8.30 4.19 9.96
CA VAL A 33 9.60 4.19 9.28
C VAL A 33 10.52 5.17 10.00
N ILE A 34 11.76 4.74 10.25
CA ILE A 34 12.81 5.58 10.82
C ILE A 34 13.84 5.88 9.73
N ASP A 35 13.86 7.14 9.29
CA ASP A 35 14.74 7.69 8.27
C ASP A 35 16.13 8.03 8.84
N ASP A 36 17.06 8.43 7.98
CA ASP A 36 18.42 8.87 8.33
C ASP A 36 19.28 7.86 9.13
N VAL A 37 19.09 6.56 8.87
CA VAL A 37 19.95 5.51 9.43
C VAL A 37 21.26 5.43 8.65
N GLY A 38 22.38 5.27 9.38
CA GLY A 38 23.72 5.03 8.83
C GLY A 38 24.83 5.92 9.40
N TYR A 39 24.49 6.86 10.29
CA TYR A 39 25.43 7.82 10.88
C TYR A 39 25.59 7.71 12.40
N ARG A 40 24.58 7.21 13.10
CA ARG A 40 24.44 7.30 14.56
C ARG A 40 24.18 5.93 15.18
N LEU A 41 25.18 5.05 15.13
CA LEU A 41 25.08 3.67 15.61
C LEU A 41 24.45 3.54 17.01
N HIS A 42 24.75 4.44 17.95
CA HIS A 42 24.18 4.38 19.30
C HIS A 42 22.64 4.44 19.27
N ASN A 43 22.08 5.46 18.63
CA ASN A 43 20.64 5.68 18.54
C ASN A 43 19.98 4.65 17.62
N GLU A 44 20.60 4.37 16.48
CA GLU A 44 20.07 3.44 15.48
C GLU A 44 19.99 2.01 16.03
N ASN A 45 20.94 1.60 16.89
CA ASN A 45 20.87 0.32 17.58
C ASN A 45 19.72 0.24 18.59
N GLN A 46 19.30 1.35 19.19
CA GLN A 46 18.08 1.39 20.01
C GLN A 46 16.82 1.24 19.15
N VAL A 47 16.81 1.81 17.94
CA VAL A 47 15.72 1.59 16.96
C VAL A 47 15.65 0.11 16.57
N LEU A 48 16.79 -0.54 16.36
CA LEU A 48 16.82 -1.98 16.06
C LEU A 48 16.34 -2.90 17.21
N GLN A 49 16.14 -2.36 18.43
CA GLN A 49 15.52 -3.07 19.55
C GLN A 49 13.99 -2.89 19.60
N MET A 50 13.43 -1.99 18.80
CA MET A 50 11.97 -1.81 18.67
C MET A 50 11.35 -3.01 17.95
N PRO A 51 10.01 -3.22 18.03
CA PRO A 51 9.32 -4.28 17.30
C PRO A 51 9.74 -4.39 15.84
N LEU A 52 9.88 -5.61 15.32
CA LEU A 52 10.35 -5.89 13.96
C LEU A 52 9.60 -5.14 12.84
N PRO A 53 8.28 -4.86 12.95
CA PRO A 53 7.59 -4.09 11.91
C PRO A 53 8.02 -2.62 11.79
N VAL A 54 8.74 -2.06 12.78
CA VAL A 54 9.37 -0.74 12.61
C VAL A 54 10.45 -0.84 11.54
N THR A 55 10.25 -0.15 10.43
CA THR A 55 11.14 -0.20 9.26
C THR A 55 12.24 0.85 9.38
N VAL A 56 13.42 0.55 8.85
CA VAL A 56 14.54 1.50 8.80
C VAL A 56 14.79 1.92 7.36
N ALA A 57 14.96 3.22 7.12
CA ALA A 57 15.40 3.75 5.83
C ALA A 57 16.84 4.26 5.96
N ILE A 58 17.72 3.69 5.15
CA ILE A 58 19.17 3.81 5.28
C ILE A 58 19.71 4.72 4.18
N LEU A 59 20.45 5.77 4.56
CA LEU A 59 21.14 6.64 3.62
C LEU A 59 22.24 5.84 2.92
N PRO A 60 22.30 5.76 1.58
CA PRO A 60 23.19 4.82 0.89
C PRO A 60 24.67 5.16 0.97
N ASN A 61 25.03 6.40 1.28
CA ASN A 61 26.41 6.87 1.32
C ASN A 61 26.92 7.16 2.74
N ALA A 62 26.12 6.83 3.76
CA ALA A 62 26.52 7.01 5.14
C ALA A 62 27.62 5.99 5.54
N PRO A 63 28.46 6.29 6.54
CA PRO A 63 29.60 5.43 6.91
C PRO A 63 29.19 4.00 7.30
N HIS A 64 27.99 3.81 7.86
CA HIS A 64 27.54 2.53 8.38
C HIS A 64 26.38 1.92 7.57
N SER A 65 26.10 2.37 6.34
CA SER A 65 24.94 1.93 5.56
C SER A 65 24.87 0.42 5.39
N HIS A 66 25.97 -0.18 4.91
CA HIS A 66 26.03 -1.61 4.66
C HIS A 66 25.95 -2.43 5.95
N GLU A 67 26.68 -2.01 7.00
CA GLU A 67 26.64 -2.64 8.33
C GLU A 67 25.21 -2.67 8.89
N MET A 68 24.53 -1.53 8.85
CA MET A 68 23.17 -1.38 9.36
C MET A 68 22.15 -2.16 8.54
N ALA A 69 22.31 -2.22 7.21
CA ALA A 69 21.45 -3.01 6.33
C ALA A 69 21.57 -4.50 6.62
N VAL A 70 22.80 -5.04 6.70
CA VAL A 70 23.04 -6.45 7.06
C VAL A 70 22.48 -6.76 8.45
N LYS A 71 22.72 -5.88 9.42
CA LYS A 71 22.23 -6.06 10.79
C LYS A 71 20.70 -6.08 10.87
N ALA A 72 20.02 -5.14 10.22
CA ALA A 72 18.56 -5.10 10.18
C ALA A 72 17.98 -6.33 9.46
N HIS A 73 18.57 -6.74 8.34
CA HIS A 73 18.14 -7.91 7.57
C HIS A 73 18.25 -9.18 8.41
N ASN A 74 19.34 -9.37 9.16
CA ASN A 74 19.54 -10.54 10.02
C ASN A 74 18.50 -10.63 11.17
N GLN A 75 17.83 -9.52 11.53
CA GLN A 75 16.69 -9.52 12.47
C GLN A 75 15.36 -9.89 11.80
N GLY A 76 15.30 -9.93 10.46
CA GLY A 76 14.06 -10.00 9.69
C GLY A 76 13.34 -8.65 9.58
N ARG A 77 14.04 -7.53 9.78
CA ARG A 77 13.48 -6.17 9.70
C ARG A 77 13.43 -5.69 8.25
N GLU A 78 12.36 -5.00 7.89
CA GLU A 78 12.24 -4.36 6.58
C GLU A 78 13.18 -3.15 6.46
N ILE A 79 13.78 -3.01 5.28
CA ILE A 79 14.78 -1.98 4.97
C ILE A 79 14.34 -1.22 3.71
N LEU A 80 14.47 0.10 3.76
CA LEU A 80 14.33 0.98 2.60
C LEU A 80 15.65 1.69 2.32
N ILE A 81 15.86 2.05 1.06
CA ILE A 81 16.88 3.02 0.68
C ILE A 81 16.34 4.42 0.97
N HIS A 82 17.01 5.18 1.83
CA HIS A 82 16.70 6.60 2.05
C HIS A 82 17.51 7.44 1.07
N MET A 83 16.93 7.73 -0.09
CA MET A 83 17.68 8.30 -1.22
C MET A 83 17.77 9.83 -1.11
N PRO A 84 18.98 10.42 -1.06
CA PRO A 84 19.15 11.87 -1.10
C PRO A 84 18.59 12.49 -2.39
N MET A 85 17.73 13.49 -2.22
CA MET A 85 17.09 14.19 -3.32
C MET A 85 17.10 15.70 -3.09
N ALA A 86 17.30 16.46 -4.16
CA ALA A 86 17.45 17.91 -4.07
C ALA A 86 16.20 18.59 -3.47
N PRO A 87 16.36 19.42 -2.43
CA PRO A 87 15.31 20.29 -1.89
C PRO A 87 15.20 21.60 -2.67
N LEU A 88 14.11 22.33 -2.46
CA LEU A 88 13.96 23.72 -2.92
C LEU A 88 14.81 24.71 -2.10
N SER A 89 15.08 24.37 -0.83
CA SER A 89 15.94 25.16 0.05
C SER A 89 17.42 24.99 -0.28
N LYS A 90 18.25 25.95 0.13
CA LYS A 90 19.71 25.83 0.05
C LYS A 90 20.21 25.26 1.38
N GLN A 91 20.53 23.97 1.39
CA GLN A 91 21.08 23.27 2.54
C GLN A 91 22.18 22.30 2.09
N PRO A 92 23.09 21.89 2.99
CA PRO A 92 24.08 20.86 2.67
C PRO A 92 23.40 19.61 2.14
N LEU A 93 23.98 19.03 1.09
CA LEU A 93 23.45 17.85 0.42
C LEU A 93 24.36 16.67 0.68
N GLU A 94 23.77 15.49 0.83
CA GLU A 94 24.48 14.23 0.89
C GLU A 94 25.16 13.93 -0.46
N ARG A 95 26.19 13.08 -0.45
CA ARG A 95 26.81 12.61 -1.69
C ARG A 95 25.79 11.87 -2.55
N ASP A 96 25.92 12.04 -3.87
CA ASP A 96 25.02 11.45 -4.88
C ASP A 96 23.54 11.83 -4.68
N THR A 97 23.29 13.06 -4.20
CA THR A 97 21.95 13.64 -4.19
C THR A 97 21.38 13.73 -5.60
N LEU A 98 20.19 13.19 -5.83
CA LEU A 98 19.51 13.27 -7.12
C LEU A 98 18.98 14.68 -7.37
N HIS A 99 19.29 15.25 -8.54
CA HIS A 99 18.82 16.55 -8.96
C HIS A 99 17.87 16.47 -10.17
N PRO A 100 16.92 17.43 -10.32
CA PRO A 100 15.95 17.42 -11.43
C PRO A 100 16.55 17.52 -12.84
N ASP A 101 17.75 18.08 -12.96
CA ASP A 101 18.47 18.30 -14.22
C ASP A 101 19.37 17.12 -14.63
N MET A 102 19.47 16.08 -13.79
CA MET A 102 20.24 14.89 -14.09
C MET A 102 19.61 14.08 -15.24
N SER A 103 20.46 13.56 -16.11
CA SER A 103 20.06 12.61 -17.14
C SER A 103 19.57 11.28 -16.52
N SER A 104 18.76 10.53 -17.27
CA SER A 104 18.30 9.20 -16.86
C SER A 104 19.45 8.22 -16.60
N VAL A 105 20.56 8.36 -17.34
CA VAL A 105 21.79 7.57 -17.17
C VAL A 105 22.41 7.83 -15.81
N GLU A 106 22.52 9.10 -15.42
CA GLU A 106 23.12 9.48 -14.15
C GLU A 106 22.24 9.07 -12.96
N VAL A 107 20.93 9.31 -13.05
CA VAL A 107 19.96 8.83 -12.06
C VAL A 107 20.06 7.30 -11.89
N SER A 108 20.14 6.56 -13.00
CA SER A 108 20.27 5.10 -12.96
C SER A 108 21.60 4.63 -12.38
N ARG A 109 22.71 5.33 -12.65
CA ARG A 109 24.02 5.05 -12.05
C ARG A 109 23.98 5.21 -10.54
N ILE A 110 23.42 6.32 -10.06
CA ILE A 110 23.31 6.62 -8.64
C ILE A 110 22.41 5.59 -7.94
N ILE A 111 21.23 5.28 -8.50
CA ILE A 111 20.30 4.31 -7.91
C ILE A 111 20.93 2.91 -7.85
N ARG A 112 21.66 2.49 -8.88
CA ARG A 112 22.42 1.22 -8.87
C ARG A 112 23.42 1.17 -7.71
N GLN A 113 24.16 2.25 -7.50
CA GLN A 113 25.11 2.34 -6.38
C GLN A 113 24.39 2.29 -5.03
N ALA A 114 23.26 2.98 -4.91
CA ALA A 114 22.46 3.00 -3.68
C ALA A 114 21.94 1.60 -3.32
N VAL A 115 21.45 0.84 -4.31
CA VAL A 115 21.01 -0.56 -4.14
C VAL A 115 22.17 -1.45 -3.70
N ALA A 116 23.37 -1.25 -4.25
CA ALA A 116 24.56 -2.01 -3.85
C ALA A 116 25.00 -1.68 -2.41
N ASN A 117 24.90 -0.42 -2.00
CA ASN A 117 25.33 0.02 -0.67
C ASN A 117 24.32 -0.33 0.45
N VAL A 118 23.03 -0.51 0.09
CA VAL A 118 21.96 -0.86 1.01
C VAL A 118 21.33 -2.19 0.57
N PRO A 119 22.03 -3.33 0.78
CA PRO A 119 21.52 -4.62 0.39
C PRO A 119 20.21 -4.94 1.13
N TYR A 120 19.42 -5.85 0.56
CA TYR A 120 18.14 -6.33 1.11
C TYR A 120 17.01 -5.29 1.17
N ALA A 121 17.22 -4.08 0.67
CA ALA A 121 16.16 -3.09 0.59
C ALA A 121 15.02 -3.60 -0.31
N VAL A 122 13.78 -3.38 0.14
CA VAL A 122 12.56 -3.77 -0.59
C VAL A 122 11.81 -2.56 -1.17
N GLY A 123 12.24 -1.36 -0.79
CA GLY A 123 11.72 -0.11 -1.31
C GLY A 123 12.72 1.04 -1.18
N MET A 124 12.32 2.21 -1.64
CA MET A 124 13.07 3.46 -1.53
C MET A 124 12.14 4.57 -1.07
N ASN A 125 12.60 5.46 -0.19
CA ASN A 125 11.96 6.74 0.07
C ASN A 125 12.93 7.89 -0.18
N ASN A 126 12.41 9.12 -0.21
CA ASN A 126 13.22 10.31 -0.43
C ASN A 126 13.67 10.96 0.89
N HIS A 127 14.97 11.22 1.00
CA HIS A 127 15.54 12.18 1.94
C HIS A 127 15.42 13.57 1.33
N MET A 128 14.77 14.50 2.03
CA MET A 128 14.43 15.82 1.50
C MET A 128 13.65 15.73 0.17
N GLY A 129 14.17 16.30 -0.93
CA GLY A 129 13.62 16.04 -2.27
C GLY A 129 12.49 16.94 -2.73
N SER A 130 12.19 18.08 -2.09
CA SER A 130 11.08 18.94 -2.53
C SER A 130 11.24 19.48 -3.96
N ALA A 131 12.46 19.71 -4.45
CA ALA A 131 12.70 20.07 -5.86
C ALA A 131 12.65 18.83 -6.77
N MET A 132 13.25 17.72 -6.35
CA MET A 132 13.25 16.47 -7.11
C MET A 132 11.82 15.93 -7.32
N THR A 133 11.09 15.72 -6.23
CA THR A 133 9.75 15.12 -6.22
C THR A 133 8.70 15.99 -6.89
N SER A 134 8.89 17.31 -7.00
CA SER A 134 7.97 18.20 -7.74
C SER A 134 8.18 18.15 -9.26
N SER A 135 9.29 17.59 -9.74
CA SER A 135 9.60 17.45 -11.17
C SER A 135 9.13 16.10 -11.72
N LEU A 136 8.12 16.11 -12.59
CA LEU A 136 7.62 14.89 -13.23
C LEU A 136 8.69 14.19 -14.09
N PRO A 137 9.41 14.87 -15.01
CA PRO A 137 10.44 14.21 -15.82
C PRO A 137 11.55 13.59 -14.96
N ALA A 138 11.97 14.27 -13.90
CA ALA A 138 13.01 13.76 -13.01
C ALA A 138 12.53 12.52 -12.24
N MET A 139 11.31 12.55 -11.70
CA MET A 139 10.75 11.39 -11.03
C MET A 139 10.48 10.22 -11.99
N GLN A 140 10.19 10.48 -13.27
CA GLN A 140 10.06 9.41 -14.26
C GLN A 140 11.39 8.67 -14.45
N ASN A 141 12.52 9.39 -14.48
CA ASN A 141 13.84 8.76 -14.51
C ASN A 141 14.07 7.88 -13.27
N VAL A 142 13.65 8.33 -12.08
CA VAL A 142 13.73 7.55 -10.83
C VAL A 142 12.88 6.28 -10.91
N MET A 143 11.61 6.39 -11.32
CA MET A 143 10.70 5.24 -11.39
C MET A 143 11.13 4.23 -12.45
N GLN A 144 11.68 4.68 -13.58
CA GLN A 144 12.27 3.80 -14.58
C GLN A 144 13.49 3.04 -14.05
N ALA A 145 14.38 3.72 -13.33
CA ALA A 145 15.54 3.07 -12.72
C ALA A 145 15.13 2.06 -11.64
N LEU A 146 14.13 2.37 -10.81
CA LEU A 146 13.62 1.48 -9.77
C LEU A 146 12.89 0.25 -10.32
N ASN A 147 12.28 0.36 -11.51
CA ASN A 147 11.50 -0.71 -12.14
C ASN A 147 12.31 -2.02 -12.27
N SER A 148 13.61 -1.92 -12.57
CA SER A 148 14.51 -3.06 -12.74
C SER A 148 14.88 -3.77 -11.43
N TYR A 149 14.59 -3.17 -10.28
CA TYR A 149 14.92 -3.71 -8.95
C TYR A 149 13.69 -4.20 -8.17
N HIS A 150 12.49 -4.09 -8.75
CA HIS A 150 11.23 -4.44 -8.09
C HIS A 150 11.01 -3.74 -6.72
N LEU A 151 11.61 -2.56 -6.55
CA LEU A 151 11.43 -1.74 -5.36
C LEU A 151 10.14 -0.93 -5.45
N PHE A 152 9.41 -0.81 -4.34
CA PHE A 152 8.36 0.19 -4.23
C PHE A 152 8.95 1.55 -3.85
N PHE A 153 8.19 2.63 -4.06
CA PHE A 153 8.56 3.97 -3.63
C PHE A 153 7.64 4.45 -2.51
N LEU A 154 8.20 4.82 -1.36
CA LEU A 154 7.50 5.53 -0.29
C LEU A 154 7.79 7.02 -0.45
N ASP A 155 6.79 7.79 -0.85
CA ASP A 155 6.88 9.24 -0.90
C ASP A 155 6.82 9.82 0.52
N SER A 156 7.92 10.43 0.95
CA SER A 156 8.03 11.12 2.24
C SER A 156 7.21 12.41 2.28
N MET A 157 6.58 12.82 1.17
CA MET A 157 5.67 13.97 1.07
C MET A 157 6.31 15.25 1.62
N THR A 158 7.55 15.54 1.22
CA THR A 158 8.27 16.77 1.61
C THR A 158 7.77 18.00 0.86
N ILE A 159 6.94 17.80 -0.16
CA ILE A 159 6.19 18.84 -0.86
C ILE A 159 4.77 18.34 -1.21
N GLY A 160 3.77 19.21 -1.14
CA GLY A 160 2.37 18.84 -1.36
C GLY A 160 2.02 18.45 -2.80
N ASN A 161 2.80 18.92 -3.79
CA ASN A 161 2.59 18.67 -5.22
C ASN A 161 3.53 17.60 -5.79
N SER A 162 4.00 16.66 -4.96
CA SER A 162 4.86 15.56 -5.39
C SER A 162 4.26 14.82 -6.60
N GLN A 163 5.11 14.54 -7.58
CA GLN A 163 4.80 13.85 -8.82
C GLN A 163 5.06 12.34 -8.74
N ALA A 164 5.50 11.79 -7.61
CA ALA A 164 5.91 10.40 -7.47
C ALA A 164 4.86 9.41 -8.01
N THR A 165 3.60 9.53 -7.59
CA THR A 165 2.51 8.66 -8.08
C THR A 165 2.30 8.77 -9.60
N ARG A 166 2.37 9.98 -10.16
CA ARG A 166 2.18 10.19 -11.59
C ARG A 166 3.37 9.66 -12.39
N ALA A 167 4.58 9.81 -11.86
CA ALA A 167 5.82 9.35 -12.48
C ALA A 167 5.92 7.81 -12.54
N ALA A 168 5.25 7.10 -11.63
CA ALA A 168 5.20 5.64 -11.62
C ALA A 168 4.24 5.06 -12.68
N ALA A 169 3.44 5.89 -13.35
CA ALA A 169 2.57 5.43 -14.41
C ALA A 169 3.38 4.77 -15.55
N GLY A 170 3.02 3.54 -15.92
CA GLY A 170 3.72 2.76 -16.94
C GLY A 170 4.92 1.96 -16.42
N THR A 171 5.19 1.97 -15.11
CA THR A 171 6.16 1.07 -14.47
C THR A 171 5.46 0.11 -13.50
N SER A 172 6.17 -0.89 -12.99
CA SER A 172 5.67 -1.77 -11.91
C SER A 172 5.89 -1.18 -10.51
N VAL A 173 6.45 0.03 -10.40
CA VAL A 173 6.77 0.64 -9.12
C VAL A 173 5.50 1.09 -8.42
N LYS A 174 5.18 0.46 -7.29
CA LYS A 174 4.07 0.89 -6.44
C LYS A 174 4.48 2.10 -5.61
N VAL A 175 3.58 3.07 -5.46
CA VAL A 175 3.82 4.26 -4.66
C VAL A 175 2.89 4.30 -3.46
N ILE A 176 3.47 4.39 -2.26
CA ILE A 176 2.76 4.65 -1.01
C ILE A 176 3.22 6.00 -0.44
N LYS A 177 2.44 6.60 0.47
CA LYS A 177 2.66 7.96 0.94
C LYS A 177 2.66 8.04 2.45
N ARG A 178 3.60 8.80 2.99
CA ARG A 178 3.56 9.23 4.38
C ARG A 178 2.28 10.01 4.68
N ARG A 179 1.70 9.79 5.86
CA ARG A 179 0.58 10.57 6.41
C ARG A 179 0.96 11.46 7.58
N VAL A 180 1.96 11.08 8.36
CA VAL A 180 2.41 11.84 9.55
C VAL A 180 3.93 11.89 9.59
N PHE A 181 4.48 13.06 9.90
CA PHE A 181 5.89 13.19 10.30
C PHE A 181 5.91 13.29 11.81
N LEU A 182 6.65 12.42 12.48
CA LEU A 182 6.60 12.29 13.92
C LEU A 182 7.35 13.41 14.62
N ASP A 183 8.48 13.84 14.06
CA ASP A 183 9.49 14.60 14.77
C ASP A 183 9.99 15.83 14.00
N ASP A 184 9.10 16.47 13.24
CA ASP A 184 9.36 17.78 12.63
C ASP A 184 9.80 18.83 13.68
N VAL A 185 9.23 18.71 14.87
CA VAL A 185 9.67 19.43 16.07
C VAL A 185 10.27 18.42 17.04
N GLN A 186 11.54 18.64 17.41
CA GLN A 186 12.31 17.78 18.33
C GLN A 186 11.89 17.96 19.80
N ASN A 187 10.62 17.70 20.09
CA ASN A 187 10.01 17.82 21.40
C ASN A 187 9.11 16.61 21.67
N GLU A 188 9.32 15.92 22.79
CA GLU A 188 8.59 14.68 23.09
C GLU A 188 7.07 14.83 23.15
N ALA A 189 6.56 15.96 23.62
CA ALA A 189 5.12 16.20 23.68
C ALA A 189 4.52 16.36 22.28
N GLU A 190 5.23 17.03 21.36
CA GLU A 190 4.80 17.10 19.96
C GLU A 190 4.90 15.74 19.26
N ILE A 191 5.98 14.99 19.51
CA ILE A 191 6.14 13.65 18.93
C ILE A 191 5.03 12.71 19.40
N ARG A 192 4.64 12.76 20.68
CA ARG A 192 3.48 12.01 21.19
C ARG A 192 2.19 12.41 20.47
N ARG A 193 1.93 13.71 20.29
CA ARG A 193 0.76 14.19 19.55
C ARG A 193 0.73 13.67 18.12
N GLN A 194 1.87 13.68 17.42
CA GLN A 194 1.95 13.15 16.06
C GLN A 194 1.76 11.62 16.03
N PHE A 195 2.31 10.89 16.99
CA PHE A 195 2.07 9.46 17.11
C PHE A 195 0.58 9.14 17.31
N GLU A 196 -0.09 9.82 18.24
CA GLU A 196 -1.55 9.67 18.48
C GLU A 196 -2.34 10.03 17.22
N ARG A 197 -1.95 11.09 16.51
CA ARG A 197 -2.54 11.45 15.22
C ARG A 197 -2.37 10.34 14.19
N ALA A 198 -1.22 9.69 14.12
CA ALA A 198 -0.98 8.57 13.21
C ALA A 198 -1.87 7.36 13.55
N VAL A 199 -2.01 7.02 14.83
CA VAL A 199 -2.95 5.99 15.33
C VAL A 199 -4.38 6.33 14.91
N GLN A 200 -4.83 7.57 15.12
CA GLN A 200 -6.16 8.00 14.73
C GLN A 200 -6.37 7.96 13.20
N LEU A 201 -5.36 8.30 12.41
CA LEU A 201 -5.43 8.18 10.95
C LEU A 201 -5.51 6.72 10.50
N ALA A 202 -4.75 5.83 11.14
CA ALA A 202 -4.84 4.39 10.87
C ALA A 202 -6.23 3.84 11.14
N ARG A 203 -6.88 4.25 12.25
CA ARG A 203 -8.27 3.89 12.55
C ARG A 203 -9.26 4.43 11.52
N ARG A 204 -9.16 5.71 11.18
CA ARG A 204 -10.12 6.37 10.27
C ARG A 204 -10.01 5.90 8.84
N ASN A 205 -8.79 5.66 8.36
CA ASN A 205 -8.50 5.41 6.95
C ASN A 205 -8.17 3.94 6.67
N GLY A 206 -8.21 3.07 7.68
CA GLY A 206 -7.73 1.69 7.63
C GLY A 206 -6.20 1.56 7.74
N SER A 207 -5.43 2.56 7.28
CA SER A 207 -3.98 2.59 7.46
C SER A 207 -3.37 4.00 7.55
N ALA A 208 -2.19 4.08 8.17
CA ALA A 208 -1.34 5.27 8.15
C ALA A 208 0.15 4.89 8.20
N ILE A 209 0.97 5.65 7.46
CA ILE A 209 2.43 5.59 7.54
C ILE A 209 2.91 6.85 8.27
N ALA A 210 3.65 6.66 9.36
CA ALA A 210 4.35 7.73 10.03
C ALA A 210 5.86 7.56 9.87
N ILE A 211 6.55 8.67 9.64
CA ILE A 211 8.01 8.70 9.48
C ILE A 211 8.60 9.56 10.59
N GLY A 212 9.70 9.11 11.19
CA GLY A 212 10.54 9.93 12.06
C GLY A 212 12.01 9.58 11.85
N HIS A 213 12.88 10.01 12.76
CA HIS A 213 14.32 9.82 12.68
C HIS A 213 14.88 9.29 14.00
N PRO A 214 16.12 8.77 14.05
CA PRO A 214 16.74 8.21 15.25
C PRO A 214 17.22 9.31 16.21
N HIS A 215 16.36 10.29 16.52
CA HIS A 215 16.62 11.26 17.56
C HIS A 215 16.30 10.69 18.95
N PRO A 216 17.02 11.09 20.01
CA PRO A 216 16.76 10.59 21.36
C PRO A 216 15.32 10.81 21.82
N SER A 217 14.73 11.96 21.51
CA SER A 217 13.32 12.31 21.78
C SER A 217 12.36 11.33 21.09
N THR A 218 12.57 11.07 19.79
CA THR A 218 11.75 10.14 19.00
C THR A 218 11.84 8.72 19.54
N ILE A 219 13.07 8.25 19.84
CA ILE A 219 13.30 6.91 20.41
C ILE A 219 12.59 6.75 21.74
N ARG A 220 12.73 7.70 22.67
CA ARG A 220 12.07 7.65 23.99
C ARG A 220 10.55 7.56 23.86
N VAL A 221 9.96 8.36 22.97
CA VAL A 221 8.51 8.34 22.76
C VAL A 221 8.07 7.00 22.15
N LEU A 222 8.74 6.51 21.11
CA LEU A 222 8.40 5.24 20.48
C LEU A 222 8.54 4.04 21.42
N GLN A 223 9.59 4.00 22.25
CA GLN A 223 9.77 2.96 23.27
C GLN A 223 8.63 2.91 24.29
N GLN A 224 8.01 4.06 24.59
CA GLN A 224 6.89 4.14 25.52
C GLN A 224 5.55 3.84 24.83
N MET A 225 5.35 4.30 23.60
CA MET A 225 4.04 4.26 22.94
C MET A 225 3.80 2.98 22.14
N LEU A 226 4.84 2.35 21.57
CA LEU A 226 4.67 1.11 20.80
C LEU A 226 4.13 -0.06 21.67
N PRO A 227 4.61 -0.28 22.91
CA PRO A 227 4.01 -1.29 23.79
C PRO A 227 2.60 -0.95 24.26
N ALA A 228 2.24 0.33 24.24
CA ALA A 228 0.93 0.85 24.64
C ALA A 228 -0.02 1.07 23.46
N LEU A 229 0.25 0.45 22.31
CA LEU A 229 -0.63 0.55 21.15
C LEU A 229 -2.04 0.03 21.51
N PRO A 230 -3.10 0.74 21.08
CA PRO A 230 -4.46 0.25 21.27
C PRO A 230 -4.70 -1.10 20.59
N GLY A 231 -5.50 -1.97 21.20
CA GLY A 231 -5.75 -3.33 20.67
C GLY A 231 -6.48 -3.39 19.32
N ASP A 232 -7.05 -2.27 18.86
CA ASP A 232 -7.68 -2.10 17.55
C ASP A 232 -6.72 -1.52 16.49
N VAL A 233 -5.43 -1.39 16.82
CA VAL A 233 -4.38 -0.93 15.89
C VAL A 233 -3.22 -1.93 15.89
N VAL A 234 -2.83 -2.36 14.70
CA VAL A 234 -1.72 -3.30 14.50
C VAL A 234 -0.54 -2.59 13.82
N LEU A 235 0.66 -2.87 14.31
CA LEU A 235 1.89 -2.38 13.69
C LEU A 235 2.25 -3.28 12.50
N VAL A 236 2.47 -2.70 11.33
CA VAL A 236 2.79 -3.41 10.08
C VAL A 236 3.96 -2.76 9.34
N ARG A 237 4.57 -3.50 8.41
CA ARG A 237 5.62 -2.96 7.54
C ARG A 237 5.00 -2.09 6.43
N PRO A 238 5.73 -1.13 5.85
CA PRO A 238 5.26 -0.38 4.69
C PRO A 238 4.84 -1.26 3.52
N SER A 239 5.55 -2.37 3.26
CA SER A 239 5.22 -3.32 2.19
C SER A 239 3.82 -3.97 2.35
N ASP A 240 3.36 -4.16 3.59
CA ASP A 240 2.03 -4.71 3.88
C ASP A 240 0.90 -3.75 3.46
N LEU A 241 1.22 -2.48 3.15
CA LEU A 241 0.28 -1.44 2.74
C LEU A 241 0.22 -1.19 1.23
N LEU A 242 1.00 -1.92 0.42
CA LEU A 242 1.11 -1.68 -1.03
C LEU A 242 -0.19 -1.92 -1.81
N ASN A 243 -1.14 -2.68 -1.26
CA ASN A 243 -2.43 -3.00 -1.88
C ASN A 243 -3.61 -2.33 -1.17
N GLU A 244 -3.34 -1.49 -0.15
CA GLU A 244 -4.40 -0.82 0.57
C GLU A 244 -4.96 0.34 -0.27
N PRO A 245 -6.28 0.54 -0.30
CA PRO A 245 -6.88 1.65 -1.02
C PRO A 245 -6.35 2.96 -0.42
N SER A 246 -5.53 3.65 -1.20
CA SER A 246 -5.04 4.98 -0.84
C SER A 246 -6.24 5.93 -0.74
N SER A 247 -6.67 6.27 0.49
CA SER A 247 -7.82 7.16 0.74
C SER A 247 -7.64 8.61 0.26
N ALA A 248 -6.62 8.87 -0.57
CA ALA A 248 -6.44 10.13 -1.27
C ALA A 248 -7.48 10.36 -2.39
N GLY A 249 -8.36 9.40 -2.69
CA GLY A 249 -9.36 9.48 -3.76
C GLY A 249 -10.78 9.90 -3.33
N SER A 250 -11.06 10.14 -2.04
CA SER A 250 -12.41 10.51 -1.58
C SER A 250 -12.46 11.90 -0.93
N ALA A 251 -11.86 12.87 -1.60
CA ALA A 251 -12.03 14.29 -1.30
C ALA A 251 -12.21 15.06 -2.61
N GLY A 252 -13.46 15.17 -3.06
CA GLY A 252 -13.93 16.22 -3.97
C GLY A 252 -13.49 16.10 -5.43
N HIS A 253 -14.43 16.41 -6.32
CA HIS A 253 -14.10 16.81 -7.69
C HIS A 253 -12.99 17.87 -7.69
N PRO A 254 -12.10 17.91 -8.70
CA PRO A 254 -11.17 19.01 -8.87
C PRO A 254 -11.99 20.28 -9.15
N GLN A 255 -12.19 21.08 -8.11
CA GLN A 255 -12.67 22.44 -8.27
C GLN A 255 -11.51 23.22 -8.89
N ALA A 256 -11.69 23.63 -10.16
CA ALA A 256 -10.75 24.46 -10.88
C ALA A 256 -10.36 25.66 -10.01
N ALA A 257 -9.05 25.89 -9.85
CA ALA A 257 -8.53 27.06 -9.15
C ALA A 257 -9.06 28.33 -9.83
N PRO A 258 -9.55 29.34 -9.07
CA PRO A 258 -9.87 30.63 -9.67
C PRO A 258 -8.57 31.29 -10.16
N PRO A 259 -8.61 32.02 -11.29
CA PRO A 259 -7.42 32.63 -11.86
C PRO A 259 -6.82 33.71 -10.93
N PRO A 260 -5.51 33.99 -11.04
CA PRO A 260 -4.84 34.95 -10.18
C PRO A 260 -5.40 36.37 -10.40
N LYS A 261 -5.56 37.12 -9.30
CA LYS A 261 -6.02 38.52 -9.32
C LYS A 261 -4.99 39.41 -10.04
N ALA A 262 -5.45 40.13 -11.06
CA ALA A 262 -4.71 41.21 -11.71
C ALA A 262 -4.45 42.39 -10.74
N PRO A 263 -3.35 43.16 -10.93
CA PRO A 263 -3.05 44.32 -10.10
C PRO A 263 -4.07 45.46 -10.30
N LYS A 264 -4.38 46.17 -9.20
CA LYS A 264 -5.39 47.24 -9.12
C LYS A 264 -5.03 48.45 -10.01
N PRO A 265 -5.96 48.99 -10.81
CA PRO A 265 -5.86 50.34 -11.36
C PRO A 265 -6.33 51.40 -10.35
N ALA A 266 -5.82 52.63 -10.50
CA ALA A 266 -6.14 53.83 -9.70
C ALA A 266 -7.64 54.24 -9.79
N PRO A 267 -8.18 55.04 -8.84
CA PRO A 267 -9.62 55.20 -8.67
C PRO A 267 -10.21 56.20 -9.69
N ALA A 268 -11.20 55.75 -10.45
CA ALA A 268 -12.11 56.57 -11.26
C ALA A 268 -13.46 56.77 -10.53
N PRO A 269 -14.20 57.87 -10.79
CA PRO A 269 -15.39 58.24 -10.02
C PRO A 269 -16.57 57.28 -10.26
N ALA A 270 -17.38 57.10 -9.23
CA ALA A 270 -18.43 56.08 -9.16
C ALA A 270 -19.56 56.29 -10.20
N PRO A 271 -19.96 55.24 -10.95
CA PRO A 271 -21.16 55.29 -11.76
C PRO A 271 -22.42 55.00 -10.91
N ARG A 272 -23.45 55.82 -11.09
CA ARG A 272 -24.80 55.60 -10.54
C ARG A 272 -25.46 54.43 -11.27
N ASN A 273 -25.85 53.39 -10.54
CA ASN A 273 -26.51 52.21 -11.10
C ASN A 273 -28.05 52.33 -10.89
N PRO A 274 -28.90 52.36 -11.95
CA PRO A 274 -30.34 52.51 -11.81
C PRO A 274 -31.10 51.18 -11.63
N PHE A 275 -30.41 50.03 -11.54
CA PHE A 275 -31.09 48.73 -11.47
C PHE A 275 -31.33 48.26 -10.03
N ARG A 276 -32.62 48.15 -9.64
CA ARG A 276 -33.05 47.34 -8.50
C ARG A 276 -33.14 45.88 -8.93
N GLY A 277 -32.35 45.01 -8.29
CA GLY A 277 -32.36 43.57 -8.54
C GLY A 277 -33.72 42.92 -8.27
N VAL A 278 -34.11 41.99 -9.13
CA VAL A 278 -35.30 41.15 -8.95
C VAL A 278 -35.06 40.20 -7.77
N LYS A 279 -36.02 40.10 -6.84
CA LYS A 279 -35.95 39.17 -5.70
C LYS A 279 -35.88 37.72 -6.21
N MET A 280 -34.89 36.98 -5.74
CA MET A 280 -34.73 35.56 -6.05
C MET A 280 -35.99 34.76 -5.69
N CYS A 281 -36.46 33.93 -6.61
CA CYS A 281 -37.54 32.97 -6.36
C CYS A 281 -37.07 31.94 -5.33
N LYS A 282 -37.63 31.99 -4.11
CA LYS A 282 -37.54 30.90 -3.14
C LYS A 282 -38.45 29.77 -3.61
N ALA A 283 -37.89 28.60 -3.92
CA ALA A 283 -38.66 27.38 -4.15
C ALA A 283 -39.54 27.10 -2.91
N LYS A 284 -40.85 26.94 -3.12
CA LYS A 284 -41.86 26.81 -2.05
C LYS A 284 -42.03 25.39 -1.52
N GLN A 285 -41.29 24.40 -2.01
CA GLN A 285 -41.43 23.01 -1.57
C GLN A 285 -40.09 22.43 -1.13
N PRO A 286 -40.02 21.81 0.06
CA PRO A 286 -38.84 21.06 0.49
C PRO A 286 -38.66 19.82 -0.40
N PRO A 287 -37.41 19.38 -0.66
CA PRO A 287 -37.15 18.13 -1.36
C PRO A 287 -37.79 16.96 -0.59
N GLN A 288 -38.37 16.00 -1.32
CA GLN A 288 -39.03 14.86 -0.70
C GLN A 288 -38.02 14.03 0.10
N PRO A 289 -38.41 13.51 1.29
CA PRO A 289 -37.53 12.68 2.10
C PRO A 289 -37.21 11.37 1.36
N VAL A 290 -35.93 11.06 1.22
CA VAL A 290 -35.48 9.74 0.78
C VAL A 290 -35.58 8.82 1.99
N TYR A 291 -36.52 7.88 1.96
CA TYR A 291 -36.76 6.93 3.03
C TYR A 291 -35.68 5.84 3.04
N ALA A 292 -35.37 5.32 4.24
CA ALA A 292 -34.29 4.36 4.45
C ALA A 292 -34.53 3.02 3.70
N ASP A 293 -35.78 2.69 3.40
CA ASP A 293 -36.19 1.55 2.60
C ASP A 293 -35.71 1.65 1.14
N ALA A 294 -35.73 2.86 0.54
CA ALA A 294 -35.23 3.08 -0.81
C ALA A 294 -33.69 2.91 -0.89
N MET A 295 -32.97 3.34 0.13
CA MET A 295 -31.53 3.12 0.24
C MET A 295 -31.20 1.64 0.46
N LEU A 296 -31.96 0.96 1.32
CA LEU A 296 -31.79 -0.48 1.58
C LEU A 296 -32.14 -1.33 0.36
N ALA A 297 -33.16 -0.94 -0.42
CA ALA A 297 -33.52 -1.59 -1.66
C ALA A 297 -32.40 -1.47 -2.70
N ALA A 298 -31.85 -0.27 -2.88
CA ALA A 298 -30.74 -0.04 -3.83
C ALA A 298 -29.46 -0.80 -3.43
N ILE A 299 -29.16 -0.89 -2.14
CA ILE A 299 -28.04 -1.70 -1.62
C ILE A 299 -28.32 -3.19 -1.83
N GLY A 300 -29.54 -3.66 -1.55
CA GLY A 300 -29.94 -5.05 -1.74
C GLY A 300 -29.80 -5.50 -3.20
N GLU A 301 -30.24 -4.67 -4.14
CA GLU A 301 -30.14 -4.94 -5.58
C GLU A 301 -28.69 -4.96 -6.07
N SER A 302 -27.84 -4.07 -5.53
CA SER A 302 -26.40 -4.06 -5.83
C SER A 302 -25.66 -5.30 -5.28
N VAL A 303 -26.06 -5.81 -4.10
CA VAL A 303 -25.46 -7.02 -3.52
C VAL A 303 -25.87 -8.26 -4.31
N LEU A 304 -27.15 -8.36 -4.70
CA LEU A 304 -27.68 -9.48 -5.49
C LEU A 304 -27.06 -9.57 -6.90
N THR A 305 -26.69 -8.43 -7.48
CA THR A 305 -26.05 -8.36 -8.80
C THR A 305 -24.52 -8.45 -8.74
N SER A 306 -23.93 -8.58 -7.54
CA SER A 306 -22.48 -8.65 -7.40
C SER A 306 -21.88 -9.94 -8.01
N PRO A 307 -20.68 -9.86 -8.62
CA PRO A 307 -20.03 -11.03 -9.23
C PRO A 307 -19.84 -12.20 -8.26
N GLY A 308 -19.62 -11.92 -6.98
CA GLY A 308 -19.47 -12.94 -5.93
C GLY A 308 -20.76 -13.70 -5.66
N VAL A 309 -21.91 -13.00 -5.59
CA VAL A 309 -23.21 -13.65 -5.38
C VAL A 309 -23.60 -14.49 -6.59
N GLN A 310 -23.38 -13.99 -7.82
CA GLN A 310 -23.62 -14.77 -9.03
C GLN A 310 -22.73 -16.01 -9.13
N PHE A 311 -21.47 -15.94 -8.67
CA PHE A 311 -20.59 -17.10 -8.63
C PHE A 311 -21.12 -18.17 -7.68
N ILE A 312 -21.55 -17.78 -6.48
CA ILE A 312 -22.12 -18.69 -5.47
C ILE A 312 -23.41 -19.32 -5.99
N GLU A 313 -24.29 -18.54 -6.61
CA GLU A 313 -25.54 -19.04 -7.18
C GLU A 313 -25.29 -20.09 -8.28
N ARG A 314 -24.34 -19.84 -9.18
CA ARG A 314 -23.95 -20.81 -10.23
C ARG A 314 -23.37 -22.10 -9.64
N GLN A 315 -22.50 -21.99 -8.63
CA GLN A 315 -21.93 -23.15 -7.94
C GLN A 315 -23.01 -23.98 -7.22
N TRP A 316 -23.98 -23.30 -6.61
CA TRP A 316 -25.10 -23.96 -5.94
C TRP A 316 -26.01 -24.69 -6.92
N GLN A 317 -26.33 -24.09 -8.07
CA GLN A 317 -27.10 -24.75 -9.13
C GLN A 317 -26.36 -25.95 -9.72
N GLN A 318 -25.04 -25.86 -9.93
CA GLN A 318 -24.22 -27.00 -10.35
C GLN A 318 -24.24 -28.14 -9.33
N TRP A 319 -24.18 -27.81 -8.04
CA TRP A 319 -24.26 -28.81 -6.97
C TRP A 319 -25.63 -29.48 -6.88
N GLN A 320 -26.72 -28.74 -7.12
CA GLN A 320 -28.07 -29.32 -7.20
C GLN A 320 -28.23 -30.22 -8.42
N ALA A 321 -27.64 -29.86 -9.57
CA ALA A 321 -27.67 -30.69 -10.78
C ALA A 321 -26.92 -32.03 -10.60
N LEU A 322 -25.81 -32.03 -9.84
CA LEU A 322 -25.07 -33.25 -9.49
C LEU A 322 -25.86 -34.25 -8.63
N LYS A 323 -26.91 -33.80 -7.93
CA LYS A 323 -27.78 -34.68 -7.11
C LYS A 323 -28.93 -35.33 -7.89
N LEU A 324 -29.16 -34.92 -9.14
CA LEU A 324 -30.28 -35.40 -9.97
C LEU A 324 -29.87 -36.45 -11.00
N VAL A 325 -28.59 -36.86 -11.05
CA VAL A 325 -28.14 -37.98 -11.88
C VAL A 325 -28.38 -39.28 -11.10
N PRO A 326 -29.25 -40.21 -11.57
CA PRO A 326 -29.40 -41.50 -10.91
C PRO A 326 -28.16 -42.36 -11.16
N ASP A 327 -27.59 -42.94 -10.10
CA ASP A 327 -26.57 -43.97 -10.18
C ASP A 327 -27.16 -45.21 -10.87
N THR A 328 -26.84 -45.40 -12.16
CA THR A 328 -27.05 -46.69 -12.81
C THR A 328 -25.70 -47.40 -12.86
N PRO A 329 -25.51 -48.53 -12.15
CA PRO A 329 -24.24 -49.23 -12.17
C PRO A 329 -24.05 -49.96 -13.51
N ALA A 330 -22.97 -49.64 -14.22
CA ALA A 330 -22.49 -50.46 -15.32
C ALA A 330 -22.01 -51.81 -14.78
N SER A 331 -22.52 -52.91 -15.34
CA SER A 331 -22.19 -54.28 -14.99
C SER A 331 -20.76 -54.65 -15.43
N PRO A 332 -19.94 -55.36 -14.61
CA PRO A 332 -18.60 -55.77 -15.00
C PRO A 332 -18.63 -57.13 -15.72
N ALA A 333 -18.10 -57.19 -16.95
CA ALA A 333 -17.80 -58.44 -17.62
C ALA A 333 -16.62 -59.17 -16.92
N SER A 334 -16.79 -60.46 -16.65
CA SER A 334 -15.84 -61.33 -15.95
C SER A 334 -14.60 -61.72 -16.81
N PRO A 335 -13.47 -62.08 -16.17
CA PRO A 335 -12.25 -62.53 -16.85
C PRO A 335 -12.23 -64.05 -17.06
N ALA A 336 -11.66 -64.51 -18.17
CA ALA A 336 -11.31 -65.91 -18.40
C ALA A 336 -9.81 -66.15 -18.11
N SER A 337 -9.54 -67.27 -17.43
CA SER A 337 -8.26 -67.73 -16.87
C SER A 337 -7.31 -68.41 -17.89
N PRO A 338 -6.05 -68.72 -17.52
CA PRO A 338 -4.91 -68.87 -18.42
C PRO A 338 -4.52 -70.32 -18.77
N ALA A 339 -3.69 -70.49 -19.80
CA ALA A 339 -2.86 -71.67 -20.01
C ALA A 339 -1.44 -71.25 -20.48
N SER A 340 -0.42 -71.77 -19.79
CA SER A 340 1.04 -71.70 -20.06
C SER A 340 1.50 -73.03 -20.69
N PRO A 341 2.81 -73.27 -21.02
CA PRO A 341 3.88 -72.41 -21.57
C PRO A 341 4.67 -73.10 -22.73
N ALA A 342 5.59 -72.39 -23.40
CA ALA A 342 6.88 -72.92 -23.87
C ALA A 342 7.81 -71.80 -24.42
N SER A 343 9.02 -71.69 -23.85
CA SER A 343 10.20 -71.00 -24.41
C SER A 343 10.97 -71.94 -25.38
N PRO A 344 12.17 -71.63 -25.92
CA PRO A 344 12.90 -70.35 -26.11
C PRO A 344 13.48 -70.18 -27.55
N ALA A 345 14.07 -69.01 -27.86
CA ALA A 345 15.41 -68.88 -28.50
C ALA A 345 15.72 -67.44 -28.97
N SER A 346 16.78 -66.85 -28.40
CA SER A 346 17.70 -65.86 -29.03
C SER A 346 18.49 -66.54 -30.17
N PRO A 347 19.21 -65.85 -31.11
CA PRO A 347 20.01 -64.64 -30.87
C PRO A 347 20.27 -63.66 -32.05
N ALA A 348 21.06 -62.63 -31.71
CA ALA A 348 22.16 -62.02 -32.48
C ALA A 348 21.94 -60.73 -33.30
N SER A 349 22.76 -59.72 -32.94
CA SER A 349 23.13 -58.51 -33.69
C SER A 349 23.87 -58.81 -35.01
N PRO A 350 23.98 -57.81 -35.91
CA PRO A 350 25.30 -57.25 -36.27
C PRO A 350 25.25 -55.71 -36.42
N ALA A 351 26.22 -54.95 -35.88
CA ALA A 351 27.50 -54.52 -36.47
C ALA A 351 27.38 -53.43 -37.58
N SER A 352 28.00 -52.27 -37.30
CA SER A 352 28.28 -51.16 -38.23
C SER A 352 29.19 -51.58 -39.41
N PRO A 353 29.25 -50.76 -40.48
CA PRO A 353 30.55 -50.11 -40.75
C PRO A 353 30.49 -48.68 -41.33
N ALA A 354 31.52 -47.91 -40.94
CA ALA A 354 32.41 -47.02 -41.70
C ALA A 354 31.93 -46.10 -42.85
N SER A 355 32.37 -44.83 -42.75
CA SER A 355 32.63 -43.86 -43.83
C SER A 355 33.66 -44.37 -44.87
N PRO A 356 33.77 -43.77 -46.08
CA PRO A 356 34.59 -42.56 -46.33
C PRO A 356 33.87 -41.58 -47.32
N ALA A 357 34.31 -40.38 -47.70
CA ALA A 357 35.58 -39.66 -47.70
C ALA A 357 35.32 -38.15 -47.60
#